data_AF-A0A8H8T2G1-F1
#
_entry.id   AF-A0A8H8T2G1-F1
#
_cell.length_a   1.000
_cell.length_b   1.000
_cell.length_c   1.000
_cell.angle_alpha   90.00
_cell.angle_beta   90.00
_cell.angle_gamma   90.00
#
_symmetry.space_group_name_H-M   'P 1'
#
loop_
_entity.id
_entity.type
_entity.pdbx_description
1 polymer ?
#
loop_
_entity_poly.entity_id
_entity_poly.type
_entity_poly.pdbx_seq_one_letter_code
_entity_poly.pdbx_strand_id
1 'polypeptide(L)'
;MVMDPALMIGQKTLPQLDMATFGGSLMLQLAYGYKPRDPQDRFYTEVKLATRNIVEAAMQTNFLVNVFPVLSYIPDWFPGTGWKCIAREWKMQQERAKNEPYEWLKAHVASGTYQPSIVSSLLQDHKLLSGFSSLEQDKRLKEIGIVLFGAGTDTGTRATIRAIGRDVRHYENPEVFNPDRFMNPEVQRPPVFGWGRRKCPGVYFAEVSVFIIVASMLATFTFSKKRDAGGHEIVPQVELERNSLITELKPFEFELKLRSEDHMQLIIEANPDTE
;
A
#
# COMPACT_ATOMS: atom_id res chain seq x y z
N MET A 1 -36.55 -24.58 -22.21
CA MET A 1 -36.41 -23.39 -23.07
C MET A 1 -34.94 -23.26 -23.40
N VAL A 2 -34.57 -23.70 -24.61
CA VAL A 2 -33.18 -23.76 -25.07
C VAL A 2 -32.72 -22.33 -25.32
N MET A 3 -31.72 -21.85 -24.57
CA MET A 3 -31.13 -20.54 -24.80
C MET A 3 -30.06 -20.63 -25.90
N ASP A 4 -30.12 -19.67 -26.80
CA ASP A 4 -29.38 -19.53 -28.05
C ASP A 4 -27.85 -19.39 -27.83
N PRO A 5 -26.99 -20.20 -28.49
CA PRO A 5 -25.53 -20.11 -28.36
C PRO A 5 -24.92 -18.81 -28.92
N ALA A 6 -25.68 -17.99 -29.64
CA ALA A 6 -25.16 -16.78 -30.30
C ALA A 6 -24.93 -15.57 -29.37
N LEU A 7 -25.36 -15.64 -28.09
CA LEU A 7 -25.14 -14.57 -27.09
C LEU A 7 -23.80 -14.66 -26.34
N MET A 8 -22.95 -15.64 -26.69
CA MET A 8 -21.59 -15.83 -26.14
C MET A 8 -20.48 -15.17 -26.99
N ILE A 9 -20.80 -14.17 -27.80
CA ILE A 9 -19.81 -13.43 -28.61
C ILE A 9 -19.66 -12.03 -28.02
N GLY A 10 -18.67 -11.82 -27.15
CA GLY A 10 -18.30 -10.46 -26.77
C GLY A 10 -17.51 -10.24 -25.48
N GLN A 11 -17.34 -11.23 -24.60
CA GLN A 11 -16.36 -11.09 -23.52
C GLN A 11 -14.96 -11.40 -24.08
N LYS A 12 -14.36 -10.40 -24.75
CA LYS A 12 -12.90 -10.33 -24.82
C LYS A 12 -12.44 -10.29 -23.37
N THR A 13 -11.97 -11.43 -22.87
CA THR A 13 -11.21 -11.51 -21.63
C THR A 13 -10.11 -10.47 -21.73
N LEU A 14 -10.23 -9.39 -20.95
CA LEU A 14 -9.13 -8.45 -20.74
C LEU A 14 -7.92 -9.33 -20.37
N PRO A 15 -6.81 -9.27 -21.14
CA PRO A 15 -5.63 -10.07 -20.82
C PRO A 15 -5.31 -9.80 -19.36
N GLN A 16 -5.05 -10.86 -18.58
CA GLN A 16 -4.80 -10.84 -17.13
C GLN A 16 -3.83 -9.71 -16.77
N LEU A 17 -4.36 -8.51 -16.56
CA LEU A 17 -3.58 -7.33 -16.30
C LEU A 17 -3.34 -7.35 -14.81
N ASP A 18 -2.13 -7.75 -14.42
CA ASP A 18 -1.63 -7.63 -13.04
C ASP A 18 -2.02 -6.24 -12.50
N MET A 19 -2.81 -6.12 -11.40
CA MET A 19 -3.24 -4.77 -10.99
C MET A 19 -2.06 -3.91 -10.53
N ALA A 20 -0.91 -4.48 -10.19
CA ALA A 20 0.29 -3.67 -9.96
C ALA A 20 0.70 -2.95 -11.26
N THR A 21 0.57 -3.65 -12.40
CA THR A 21 0.79 -3.09 -13.75
C THR A 21 -0.34 -2.14 -14.15
N PHE A 22 -1.59 -2.42 -13.78
CA PHE A 22 -2.70 -1.49 -13.99
C PHE A 22 -2.52 -0.20 -13.16
N GLY A 23 -2.23 -0.32 -11.87
CA GLY A 23 -2.01 0.78 -10.95
C GLY A 23 -0.82 1.64 -11.39
N GLY A 24 0.31 1.01 -11.72
CA GLY A 24 1.47 1.75 -12.25
C GLY A 24 1.20 2.39 -13.61
N SER A 25 0.48 1.71 -14.51
CA SER A 25 0.07 2.27 -15.81
C SER A 25 -0.82 3.50 -15.65
N LEU A 26 -1.83 3.42 -14.77
CA LEU A 26 -2.70 4.53 -14.44
C LEU A 26 -1.90 5.71 -13.87
N MET A 27 -0.94 5.44 -12.96
CA MET A 27 -0.13 6.51 -12.37
C MET A 27 0.84 7.15 -13.37
N LEU A 28 1.45 6.38 -14.28
CA LEU A 28 2.26 6.94 -15.38
C LEU A 28 1.40 7.80 -16.31
N GLN A 29 0.16 7.38 -16.56
CA GLN A 29 -0.76 8.16 -17.37
C GLN A 29 -1.18 9.46 -16.68
N LEU A 30 -1.47 9.42 -15.38
CA LEU A 30 -1.85 10.62 -14.61
C LEU A 30 -0.67 11.59 -14.45
N ALA A 31 0.52 11.07 -14.13
CA ALA A 31 1.71 11.88 -13.89
C ALA A 31 2.26 12.49 -15.18
N TYR A 32 2.45 11.66 -16.22
CA TYR A 32 3.18 12.05 -17.44
C TYR A 32 2.33 11.95 -18.71
N GLY A 33 1.08 11.52 -18.66
CA GLY A 33 0.28 11.25 -19.87
C GLY A 33 0.76 10.01 -20.62
N TYR A 34 1.63 9.21 -20.00
CA TYR A 34 2.30 8.07 -20.60
C TYR A 34 1.51 6.78 -20.38
N LYS A 35 1.24 6.04 -21.45
CA LYS A 35 0.65 4.70 -21.38
C LYS A 35 1.72 3.64 -21.67
N PRO A 36 2.11 2.81 -20.69
CA PRO A 36 3.01 1.67 -20.91
C PRO A 36 2.48 0.74 -21.99
N ARG A 37 3.36 0.24 -22.84
CA ARG A 37 3.00 -0.70 -23.92
C ARG A 37 2.91 -2.14 -23.46
N ASP A 38 3.73 -2.51 -22.47
CA ASP A 38 3.89 -3.89 -21.96
C ASP A 38 4.31 -3.88 -20.47
N PRO A 39 4.10 -4.96 -19.70
CA PRO A 39 4.59 -5.06 -18.32
C PRO A 39 6.12 -4.94 -18.16
N GLN A 40 6.91 -5.10 -19.22
CA GLN A 40 8.36 -4.83 -19.24
C GLN A 40 8.72 -3.43 -19.75
N ASP A 41 7.77 -2.51 -19.80
CA ASP A 41 8.04 -1.12 -20.18
C ASP A 41 9.17 -0.52 -19.32
N ARG A 42 10.11 0.18 -19.98
CA ARG A 42 11.30 0.73 -19.33
C ARG A 42 10.96 1.68 -18.18
N PHE A 43 10.01 2.60 -18.36
CA PHE A 43 9.66 3.55 -17.31
C PHE A 43 8.96 2.85 -16.14
N TYR A 44 8.06 1.92 -16.43
CA TYR A 44 7.39 1.14 -15.40
C TYR A 44 8.37 0.29 -14.58
N THR A 45 9.30 -0.40 -15.23
CA THR A 45 10.26 -1.30 -14.57
C THR A 45 11.29 -0.54 -13.74
N GLU A 46 11.86 0.55 -14.27
CA GLU A 46 12.83 1.39 -13.56
C GLU A 46 12.21 2.00 -12.30
N VAL A 47 11.00 2.56 -12.40
CA VAL A 47 10.36 3.17 -11.23
C VAL A 47 9.90 2.11 -10.22
N LYS A 48 9.42 0.95 -10.68
CA LYS A 48 9.10 -0.19 -9.78
C LYS A 48 10.34 -0.67 -9.02
N LEU A 49 11.48 -0.74 -9.68
CA LEU A 49 12.77 -1.09 -9.06
C LEU A 49 13.21 -0.01 -8.06
N ALA A 50 13.11 1.27 -8.43
CA ALA A 50 13.44 2.38 -7.54
C ALA A 50 12.58 2.38 -6.27
N THR A 51 11.26 2.18 -6.39
CA THR A 51 10.35 2.09 -5.23
C THR A 51 10.74 0.92 -4.33
N ARG A 52 11.02 -0.26 -4.90
CA ARG A 52 11.45 -1.43 -4.14
C ARG A 52 12.73 -1.16 -3.35
N ASN A 53 13.73 -0.57 -4.00
CA ASN A 53 15.01 -0.23 -3.36
C ASN A 53 14.82 0.78 -2.22
N ILE A 54 13.94 1.77 -2.38
CA ILE A 54 13.61 2.73 -1.32
C ILE A 54 12.95 2.02 -0.13
N VAL A 55 11.99 1.13 -0.37
CA VAL A 55 11.35 0.34 0.69
C VAL A 55 12.37 -0.54 1.42
N GLU A 56 13.23 -1.23 0.68
CA GLU A 56 14.29 -2.06 1.26
C GLU A 56 15.31 -1.23 2.05
N ALA A 57 15.64 -0.02 1.61
CA ALA A 57 16.53 0.91 2.32
C ALA A 57 15.88 1.46 3.60
N ALA A 58 14.58 1.70 3.61
CA ALA A 58 13.85 2.25 4.75
C ALA A 58 13.58 1.22 5.86
N MET A 59 13.61 -0.07 5.54
CA MET A 59 13.44 -1.13 6.54
C MET A 59 14.64 -1.20 7.49
N GLN A 60 14.37 -1.00 8.78
CA GLN A 60 15.39 -0.93 9.83
C GLN A 60 16.24 -2.20 9.92
N THR A 61 15.66 -3.37 9.60
CA THR A 61 16.33 -4.67 9.70
C THR A 61 17.25 -5.01 8.53
N ASN A 62 17.12 -4.32 7.39
CA ASN A 62 17.85 -4.69 6.17
C ASN A 62 19.31 -4.22 6.18
N PHE A 63 19.60 -3.12 6.88
CA PHE A 63 20.95 -2.57 6.98
C PHE A 63 21.22 -2.13 8.41
N LEU A 64 22.33 -2.60 9.00
CA LEU A 64 22.70 -2.25 10.38
C LEU A 64 22.87 -0.73 10.58
N VAL A 65 23.21 0.03 9.53
CA VAL A 65 23.31 1.49 9.59
C VAL A 65 21.98 2.18 9.92
N ASN A 66 20.85 1.54 9.63
CA ASN A 66 19.52 2.05 9.97
C ASN A 66 19.22 1.92 11.48
N VAL A 67 19.83 0.94 12.16
CA VAL A 67 19.72 0.72 13.61
C VAL A 67 20.79 1.50 14.37
N PHE A 68 22.01 1.53 13.81
CA PHE A 68 23.18 2.18 14.39
C PHE A 68 23.72 3.24 13.41
N PRO A 69 23.21 4.49 13.47
CA PRO A 69 23.61 5.55 12.54
C PRO A 69 25.11 5.84 12.52
N VAL A 70 25.82 5.57 13.63
CA VAL A 70 27.29 5.72 13.73
C VAL A 70 28.05 4.95 12.66
N LEU A 71 27.47 3.86 12.11
CA LEU A 71 28.07 3.08 11.04
C LEU A 71 28.21 3.87 9.72
N SER A 72 27.53 5.01 9.56
CA SER A 72 27.66 5.86 8.37
C SER A 72 29.08 6.42 8.17
N TYR A 73 29.81 6.65 9.26
CA TYR A 73 31.14 7.24 9.27
C TYR A 73 32.26 6.24 8.93
N ILE A 74 31.96 4.94 8.91
CA ILE A 74 32.96 3.90 8.64
C ILE A 74 33.46 4.00 7.19
N PRO A 75 34.77 4.07 6.92
CA PRO A 75 35.30 4.14 5.54
C PRO A 75 34.92 2.94 4.66
N ASP A 76 34.87 3.14 3.35
CA ASP A 76 34.47 2.11 2.35
C ASP A 76 35.33 0.85 2.33
N TRP A 77 36.58 0.93 2.79
CA TRP A 77 37.49 -0.21 2.79
C TRP A 77 37.20 -1.19 3.94
N PHE A 78 36.40 -0.79 4.93
CA PHE A 78 36.13 -1.60 6.12
C PHE A 78 35.17 -2.76 5.79
N PRO A 79 35.46 -4.00 6.25
CA PRO A 79 34.62 -5.16 5.97
C PRO A 79 33.21 -4.98 6.54
N GLY A 80 32.19 -5.36 5.77
CA GLY A 80 30.79 -5.18 6.15
C GLY A 80 30.15 -3.86 5.70
N THR A 81 30.89 -2.97 5.03
CA THR A 81 30.34 -1.72 4.45
C THR A 81 29.82 -1.86 3.01
N GLY A 82 29.59 -3.08 2.52
CA GLY A 82 29.09 -3.35 1.16
C GLY A 82 27.78 -2.64 0.82
N TRP A 83 26.97 -2.33 1.84
CA TRP A 83 25.75 -1.52 1.73
C TRP A 83 26.00 -0.11 1.17
N LYS A 84 27.21 0.46 1.30
CA LYS A 84 27.57 1.75 0.70
C LYS A 84 27.65 1.67 -0.82
N CYS A 85 28.13 0.55 -1.35
CA CYS A 85 28.13 0.30 -2.79
C CYS A 85 26.69 0.19 -3.31
N ILE A 86 25.87 -0.61 -2.62
CA ILE A 86 24.43 -0.77 -2.90
C ILE A 86 23.73 0.60 -2.88
N ALA A 87 23.97 1.42 -1.87
CA ALA A 87 23.38 2.75 -1.75
C ALA A 87 23.75 3.67 -2.92
N ARG A 88 25.00 3.62 -3.42
CA ARG A 88 25.41 4.38 -4.61
C ARG A 88 24.72 3.90 -5.86
N GLU A 89 24.67 2.59 -6.05
CA GLU A 89 23.98 1.98 -7.18
C GLU A 89 22.50 2.35 -7.19
N TRP A 90 21.83 2.25 -6.04
CA TRP A 90 20.43 2.59 -5.86
C TRP A 90 20.16 4.07 -6.06
N LYS A 91 21.08 4.96 -5.62
CA LYS A 91 21.01 6.39 -5.90
C LYS A 91 21.09 6.66 -7.41
N MET A 92 22.01 6.03 -8.12
CA MET A 92 22.12 6.16 -9.58
C MET A 92 20.85 5.66 -10.28
N GLN A 93 20.29 4.53 -9.82
CA GLN A 93 19.01 3.99 -10.28
C GLN A 93 17.87 4.99 -10.10
N GLN A 94 17.72 5.52 -8.88
CA GLN A 94 16.66 6.49 -8.54
C GLN A 94 16.78 7.78 -9.37
N GLU A 95 17.99 8.27 -9.62
CA GLU A 95 18.19 9.41 -10.51
C GLU A 95 17.74 9.12 -11.94
N ARG A 96 18.02 7.92 -12.48
CA ARG A 96 17.50 7.53 -13.81
C ARG A 96 15.97 7.46 -13.83
N ALA A 97 15.37 6.79 -12.84
CA ALA A 97 13.92 6.67 -12.70
C ALA A 97 13.19 8.02 -12.60
N LYS A 98 13.83 9.06 -12.04
CA LYS A 98 13.31 10.42 -11.98
C LYS A 98 13.50 11.19 -13.29
N ASN A 99 14.70 11.12 -13.86
CA ASN A 99 15.09 11.95 -14.98
C ASN A 99 14.47 11.47 -16.30
N GLU A 100 14.49 10.17 -16.59
CA GLU A 100 14.10 9.66 -17.90
C GLU A 100 12.64 9.98 -18.29
N PRO A 101 11.62 9.73 -17.42
CA PRO A 101 10.23 10.05 -17.77
C PRO A 101 9.99 11.55 -17.89
N TYR A 102 10.70 12.35 -17.09
CA TYR A 102 10.59 13.81 -17.13
C TYR A 102 11.15 14.39 -18.43
N GLU A 103 12.36 13.99 -18.83
CA GLU A 103 12.97 14.47 -20.08
C GLU A 103 12.15 14.00 -21.29
N TRP A 104 11.61 12.78 -21.24
CA TRP A 104 10.66 12.30 -22.24
C TRP A 104 9.44 13.21 -22.35
N LEU A 105 8.81 13.56 -21.22
CA LEU A 105 7.64 14.44 -21.21
C LEU A 105 7.99 15.83 -21.73
N LYS A 106 9.11 16.41 -21.28
CA LYS A 106 9.58 17.73 -21.69
C LYS A 106 9.77 17.81 -23.21
N ALA A 107 10.33 16.76 -23.81
CA ALA A 107 10.46 16.65 -25.26
C ALA A 107 9.10 16.59 -25.97
N HIS A 108 8.12 15.85 -25.44
CA HIS A 108 6.77 15.73 -26.03
C HIS A 108 5.95 17.01 -25.91
N VAL A 109 6.14 17.75 -24.81
CA VAL A 109 5.53 19.06 -24.63
C VAL A 109 6.12 20.05 -25.64
N ALA A 110 7.43 20.03 -25.86
CA ALA A 110 8.09 20.87 -26.87
C ALA A 110 7.65 20.53 -28.30
N SER A 111 7.36 19.26 -28.61
CA SER A 111 6.85 18.84 -29.93
C SER A 111 5.34 18.99 -30.10
N GLY A 112 4.60 19.39 -29.06
CA GLY A 112 3.15 19.55 -29.11
C GLY A 112 2.34 18.24 -29.20
N THR A 113 2.98 17.08 -28.98
CA THR A 113 2.36 15.74 -29.10
C THR A 113 2.04 15.11 -27.74
N TYR A 114 2.05 15.90 -26.67
CA TYR A 114 1.83 15.44 -25.30
C TYR A 114 0.35 15.16 -25.00
N GLN A 115 0.12 14.23 -24.07
CA GLN A 115 -1.19 14.04 -23.45
C GLN A 115 -1.28 14.91 -22.18
N PRO A 116 -2.42 15.57 -21.92
CA PRO A 116 -2.62 16.32 -20.68
C PRO A 116 -2.43 15.43 -19.45
N SER A 117 -1.60 15.91 -18.52
CA SER A 117 -1.18 15.22 -17.30
C SER A 117 -0.73 16.20 -16.22
N ILE A 118 -0.64 15.75 -14.96
CA ILE A 118 -0.31 16.62 -13.83
C ILE A 118 1.05 17.30 -14.05
N VAL A 119 2.10 16.56 -14.42
CA VAL A 119 3.43 17.14 -14.63
C VAL A 119 3.44 18.05 -15.86
N SER A 120 2.72 17.69 -16.93
CA SER A 120 2.65 18.57 -18.12
C SER A 120 1.94 19.90 -17.83
N SER A 121 0.88 19.89 -17.02
CA SER A 121 0.17 21.11 -16.62
C SER A 121 1.04 21.98 -15.71
N LEU A 122 1.80 21.37 -14.79
CA LEU A 122 2.73 22.08 -13.93
C LEU A 122 3.94 22.64 -14.70
N LEU A 123 4.38 21.96 -15.76
CA LEU A 123 5.45 22.41 -16.64
C LEU A 123 5.04 23.62 -17.49
N GLN A 124 3.75 23.73 -17.85
CA GLN A 124 3.28 24.71 -18.83
C GLN A 124 3.01 26.10 -18.28
N ASP A 125 2.47 26.25 -17.07
CA ASP A 125 2.46 27.52 -16.33
C ASP A 125 1.69 27.35 -15.02
N HIS A 126 2.39 27.34 -13.88
CA HIS A 126 1.71 27.32 -12.60
C HIS A 126 2.30 28.37 -11.65
N LYS A 127 1.41 29.22 -11.10
CA LYS A 127 1.69 30.17 -10.00
C LYS A 127 2.41 29.53 -8.79
N LEU A 128 2.38 28.20 -8.69
CA LEU A 128 3.04 27.42 -7.65
C LEU A 128 4.56 27.32 -7.82
N LEU A 129 5.07 27.53 -9.04
CA LEU A 129 6.50 27.38 -9.36
C LEU A 129 7.17 28.71 -9.74
N SER A 130 6.41 29.79 -9.92
CA SER A 130 6.88 31.10 -10.40
C SER A 130 7.91 31.81 -9.51
N GLY A 131 8.14 31.33 -8.28
CA GLY A 131 9.14 31.87 -7.35
C GLY A 131 10.50 31.16 -7.35
N PHE A 132 10.68 30.12 -8.18
CA PHE A 132 11.90 29.30 -8.20
C PHE A 132 12.71 29.48 -9.49
N SER A 133 14.02 29.19 -9.43
CA SER A 133 14.86 29.13 -10.63
C SER A 133 14.46 27.95 -11.52
N SER A 134 14.75 28.03 -12.82
CA SER A 134 14.40 26.96 -13.79
C SER A 134 14.94 25.59 -13.38
N LEU A 135 16.14 25.53 -12.81
CA LEU A 135 16.74 24.30 -12.31
C LEU A 135 15.97 23.72 -11.11
N GLU A 136 15.53 24.58 -10.19
CA GLU A 136 14.78 24.16 -9.00
C GLU A 136 13.35 23.74 -9.37
N GLN A 137 12.75 24.39 -10.36
CA GLN A 137 11.48 23.96 -10.95
C GLN A 137 11.59 22.57 -11.56
N ASP A 138 12.58 22.34 -12.44
CA ASP A 138 12.84 21.04 -13.06
C ASP A 138 13.05 19.95 -12.00
N LYS A 139 13.82 20.25 -10.94
CA LYS A 139 14.06 19.32 -9.83
C LYS A 139 12.76 18.94 -9.11
N ARG A 140 11.92 19.93 -8.76
CA ARG A 140 10.65 19.68 -8.06
C ARG A 140 9.67 18.90 -8.92
N LEU A 141 9.59 19.18 -10.22
CA LEU A 141 8.73 18.44 -11.14
C LEU A 141 9.15 16.96 -11.25
N LYS A 142 10.45 16.69 -11.32
CA LYS A 142 11.00 15.33 -11.27
C LYS A 142 10.64 14.60 -9.98
N GLU A 143 10.73 15.28 -8.84
CA GLU A 143 10.34 14.73 -7.54
C GLU A 143 8.83 14.47 -7.44
N ILE A 144 7.98 15.39 -7.89
CA ILE A 144 6.53 15.23 -7.93
C ILE A 144 6.15 14.02 -8.78
N GLY A 145 6.75 13.86 -9.95
CA GLY A 145 6.44 12.76 -10.87
C GLY A 145 6.77 11.39 -10.28
N ILE A 146 7.92 11.22 -9.63
CA ILE A 146 8.26 9.93 -8.99
C ILE A 146 7.41 9.65 -7.75
N VAL A 147 7.05 10.68 -6.98
CA VAL A 147 6.18 10.52 -5.79
C VAL A 147 4.77 10.11 -6.21
N LEU A 148 4.20 10.75 -7.23
CA LEU A 148 2.88 10.39 -7.78
C LEU A 148 2.84 8.94 -8.24
N PHE A 149 3.89 8.45 -8.90
CA PHE A 149 3.95 7.06 -9.31
C PHE A 149 4.18 6.11 -8.12
N GLY A 150 5.23 6.33 -7.33
CA GLY A 150 5.66 5.40 -6.29
C GLY A 150 4.60 5.25 -5.21
N ALA A 151 4.12 6.36 -4.65
CA ALA A 151 3.06 6.33 -3.64
C ALA A 151 1.71 5.97 -4.26
N GLY A 152 1.40 6.51 -5.45
CA GLY A 152 0.12 6.29 -6.11
C GLY A 152 -0.11 4.84 -6.55
N THR A 153 0.93 4.09 -6.88
CA THR A 153 0.79 2.69 -7.33
C THR A 153 0.44 1.76 -6.18
N ASP A 154 1.15 1.85 -5.05
CA ASP A 154 0.89 0.99 -3.88
C ASP A 154 -0.43 1.37 -3.20
N THR A 155 -0.67 2.66 -2.99
CA THR A 155 -1.95 3.14 -2.44
C THR A 155 -3.10 2.91 -3.41
N GLY A 156 -2.89 3.04 -4.72
CA GLY A 156 -3.89 2.78 -5.76
C GLY A 156 -4.30 1.31 -5.81
N THR A 157 -3.34 0.39 -5.66
CA THR A 157 -3.64 -1.05 -5.54
C THR A 157 -4.46 -1.33 -4.29
N ARG A 158 -4.13 -0.72 -3.15
CA ARG A 158 -4.94 -0.80 -1.93
C ARG A 158 -6.34 -0.22 -2.09
N ALA A 159 -6.46 0.95 -2.73
CA ALA A 159 -7.76 1.55 -3.04
C ALA A 159 -8.59 0.63 -3.93
N THR A 160 -7.95 -0.07 -4.86
CA THR A 160 -8.61 -1.05 -5.72
C THR A 160 -9.06 -2.29 -4.95
N ILE A 161 -8.22 -2.85 -4.06
CA ILE A 161 -8.62 -3.94 -3.15
C ILE A 161 -9.81 -3.51 -2.27
N ARG A 162 -9.76 -2.30 -1.71
CA ARG A 162 -10.85 -1.71 -0.92
C ARG A 162 -12.13 -1.57 -1.75
N ALA A 163 -12.01 -1.14 -3.02
CA ALA A 163 -13.14 -1.00 -3.93
C ALA A 163 -13.74 -2.35 -4.31
N ILE A 164 -12.91 -3.37 -4.57
CA ILE A 164 -13.36 -4.74 -4.85
C ILE A 164 -14.15 -5.28 -3.67
N GLY A 165 -13.61 -5.18 -2.45
CA GLY A 165 -14.32 -5.61 -1.24
C GLY A 165 -15.59 -4.81 -0.92
N ARG A 166 -15.87 -3.73 -1.67
CA ARG A 166 -17.08 -2.91 -1.55
C ARG A 166 -17.94 -2.88 -2.82
N ASP A 167 -17.67 -3.77 -3.78
CA ASP A 167 -18.44 -3.82 -5.01
C ASP A 167 -19.85 -4.36 -4.75
N VAL A 168 -20.86 -3.51 -4.89
CA VAL A 168 -22.28 -3.85 -4.71
C VAL A 168 -22.78 -4.94 -5.66
N ARG A 169 -22.06 -5.20 -6.75
CA ARG A 169 -22.39 -6.29 -7.69
C ARG A 169 -22.02 -7.67 -7.17
N HIS A 170 -21.09 -7.74 -6.21
CA HIS A 170 -20.56 -8.98 -5.65
C HIS A 170 -20.89 -9.15 -4.16
N TYR A 171 -21.02 -8.05 -3.42
CA TYR A 171 -21.28 -8.04 -1.99
C TYR A 171 -22.55 -7.27 -1.69
N GLU A 172 -23.56 -7.94 -1.14
CA GLU A 172 -24.78 -7.30 -0.66
C GLU A 172 -24.47 -6.41 0.54
N ASN A 173 -24.94 -5.15 0.57
CA ASN A 173 -24.69 -4.19 1.66
C ASN A 173 -23.21 -4.13 2.12
N PRO A 174 -22.26 -3.78 1.22
CA PRO A 174 -20.83 -3.92 1.48
C PRO A 174 -20.29 -2.97 2.56
N GLU A 175 -20.99 -1.88 2.86
CA GLU A 175 -20.60 -0.94 3.91
C GLU A 175 -21.01 -1.42 5.32
N VAL A 176 -21.84 -2.46 5.41
CA VAL A 176 -22.24 -3.07 6.69
C VAL A 176 -21.30 -4.22 7.03
N PHE A 177 -20.68 -4.14 8.20
CA PHE A 177 -19.93 -5.27 8.74
C PHE A 177 -20.90 -6.41 9.09
N ASN A 178 -20.93 -7.41 8.22
CA ASN A 178 -21.73 -8.62 8.37
C ASN A 178 -20.83 -9.85 8.09
N PRO A 179 -20.39 -10.59 9.12
CA PRO A 179 -19.56 -11.77 8.92
C PRO A 179 -20.32 -12.94 8.25
N ASP A 180 -21.65 -13.01 8.43
CA ASP A 180 -22.48 -14.12 7.94
C ASP A 180 -22.49 -14.21 6.42
N ARG A 181 -22.16 -13.12 5.72
CA ARG A 181 -22.05 -13.11 4.24
C ARG A 181 -21.07 -14.16 3.71
N PHE A 182 -20.08 -14.55 4.50
CA PHE A 182 -19.05 -15.52 4.10
C PHE A 182 -19.37 -16.95 4.57
N MET A 183 -20.56 -17.19 5.15
CA MET A 183 -21.06 -18.53 5.44
C MET A 183 -21.55 -19.23 4.17
N ASN A 184 -21.96 -18.47 3.15
CA ASN A 184 -22.21 -19.01 1.81
C ASN A 184 -20.87 -19.22 1.08
N PRO A 185 -20.50 -20.47 0.72
CA PRO A 185 -19.24 -20.75 0.03
C PRO A 185 -19.14 -20.15 -1.38
N GLU A 186 -20.25 -19.74 -1.99
CA GLU A 186 -20.25 -19.04 -3.28
C GLU A 186 -19.73 -17.60 -3.19
N VAL A 187 -19.81 -16.98 -1.99
CA VAL A 187 -19.35 -15.61 -1.76
C VAL A 187 -17.85 -15.60 -1.55
N GLN A 188 -17.12 -15.15 -2.58
CA GLN A 188 -15.67 -15.07 -2.53
C GLN A 188 -15.19 -14.00 -1.55
N ARG A 189 -14.16 -14.32 -0.77
CA ARG A 189 -13.49 -13.33 0.07
C ARG A 189 -12.71 -12.33 -0.79
N PRO A 190 -12.72 -11.03 -0.44
CA PRO A 190 -11.94 -10.05 -1.17
C PRO A 190 -10.44 -10.39 -1.08
N PRO A 191 -9.66 -10.17 -2.14
CA PRO A 191 -8.26 -10.62 -2.21
C PRO A 191 -7.33 -9.66 -1.46
N VAL A 192 -7.50 -9.55 -0.13
CA VAL A 192 -6.76 -8.62 0.75
C VAL A 192 -5.26 -8.92 0.81
N PHE A 193 -4.87 -10.16 0.54
CA PHE A 193 -3.46 -10.60 0.44
C PHE A 193 -2.92 -10.57 -1.00
N GLY A 194 -3.64 -9.94 -1.93
CA GLY A 194 -3.32 -9.93 -3.35
C GLY A 194 -3.70 -11.22 -4.08
N TRP A 195 -3.33 -11.30 -5.35
CA TRP A 195 -3.64 -12.42 -6.26
C TRP A 195 -2.44 -12.66 -7.20
N GLY A 196 -2.46 -13.78 -7.93
CA GLY A 196 -1.42 -14.14 -8.89
C GLY A 196 -0.06 -14.48 -8.25
N ARG A 197 1.02 -14.34 -9.04
CA ARG A 197 2.39 -14.77 -8.65
C ARG A 197 2.99 -13.99 -7.47
N ARG A 198 2.40 -12.87 -7.07
CA ARG A 198 2.86 -12.00 -5.98
C ARG A 198 1.87 -11.96 -4.81
N LYS A 199 0.92 -12.90 -4.76
CA LYS A 199 0.07 -13.12 -3.57
C LYS A 199 0.98 -13.27 -2.34
N CYS A 200 0.59 -12.65 -1.24
CA CYS A 200 1.36 -12.67 0.00
C CYS A 200 1.74 -14.12 0.37
N PRO A 201 3.04 -14.46 0.43
CA PRO A 201 3.47 -15.81 0.79
C PRO A 201 3.11 -16.15 2.25
N GLY A 202 2.91 -15.13 3.10
CA GLY A 202 2.53 -15.28 4.51
C GLY A 202 1.02 -15.42 4.77
N VAL A 203 0.17 -15.62 3.75
CA VAL A 203 -1.29 -15.67 3.93
C VAL A 203 -1.73 -16.70 4.96
N TYR A 204 -1.21 -17.93 4.89
CA TYR A 204 -1.59 -18.99 5.81
C TYR A 204 -1.13 -18.70 7.25
N PHE A 205 0.08 -18.15 7.40
CA PHE A 205 0.57 -17.72 8.71
C PHE A 205 -0.30 -16.61 9.30
N ALA A 206 -0.64 -15.60 8.50
CA ALA A 206 -1.45 -14.47 8.93
C ALA A 206 -2.87 -14.90 9.32
N GLU A 207 -3.54 -15.72 8.50
CA GLU A 207 -4.90 -16.20 8.78
C GLU A 207 -4.96 -17.04 10.07
N VAL A 208 -4.02 -17.98 10.24
CA VAL A 208 -3.95 -18.82 11.45
C VAL A 208 -3.58 -17.99 12.68
N SER A 209 -2.62 -17.07 12.56
CA SER A 209 -2.21 -16.22 13.68
C SER A 209 -3.34 -15.32 14.16
N VAL A 210 -4.06 -14.66 13.24
CA VAL A 210 -5.21 -13.81 13.59
C VAL A 210 -6.32 -14.64 14.24
N PHE A 211 -6.60 -15.83 13.69
CA PHE A 211 -7.60 -16.72 14.29
C PHE A 211 -7.23 -17.12 15.72
N ILE A 212 -5.98 -17.55 15.95
CA ILE A 212 -5.52 -17.94 17.29
C ILE A 212 -5.57 -16.75 18.25
N ILE A 213 -5.05 -15.59 17.86
CA ILE A 213 -5.03 -14.39 18.70
C ILE A 213 -6.46 -14.01 19.11
N VAL A 214 -7.39 -13.92 18.14
CA VAL A 214 -8.77 -13.54 18.41
C VAL A 214 -9.49 -14.61 19.23
N ALA A 215 -9.30 -15.90 18.93
CA ALA A 215 -9.91 -16.99 19.67
C ALA A 215 -9.40 -17.04 21.12
N SER A 216 -8.09 -16.88 21.34
CA SER A 216 -7.50 -16.81 22.68
C SER A 216 -8.02 -15.60 23.45
N MET A 217 -8.06 -14.42 22.84
CA MET A 217 -8.61 -13.21 23.46
C MET A 217 -10.09 -13.38 23.84
N LEU A 218 -10.92 -13.97 22.97
CA LEU A 218 -12.33 -14.21 23.25
C LEU A 218 -12.57 -15.36 24.23
N ALA A 219 -11.62 -16.31 24.35
CA ALA A 219 -11.68 -17.36 25.35
C ALA A 219 -11.46 -16.78 26.76
N THR A 220 -10.46 -15.90 26.91
CA THR A 220 -10.06 -15.36 28.23
C THR A 220 -10.82 -14.10 28.64
N PHE A 221 -11.19 -13.24 27.68
CA PHE A 221 -11.75 -11.92 27.96
C PHE A 221 -13.14 -11.73 27.36
N THR A 222 -13.91 -10.86 28.02
CA THR A 222 -15.15 -10.27 27.53
C THR A 222 -14.89 -8.82 27.18
N PHE A 223 -15.14 -8.47 25.91
CA PHE A 223 -15.04 -7.10 25.41
C PHE A 223 -16.40 -6.42 25.54
N SER A 224 -16.40 -5.19 26.05
CA SER A 224 -17.60 -4.37 26.15
C SER A 224 -17.28 -2.90 25.89
N LYS A 225 -18.30 -2.12 25.53
CA LYS A 225 -18.12 -0.67 25.36
C LYS A 225 -17.89 -0.02 26.71
N LYS A 226 -17.04 1.00 26.75
CA LYS A 226 -16.86 1.80 27.96
C LYS A 226 -18.17 2.49 28.31
N ARG A 227 -18.45 2.64 29.61
CA ARG A 227 -19.60 3.39 30.13
C ARG A 227 -19.14 4.74 30.67
N ASP A 228 -19.92 5.78 30.42
CA ASP A 228 -19.71 7.10 31.03
C ASP A 228 -20.11 7.10 32.52
N ALA A 229 -19.92 8.24 33.21
CA ALA A 229 -20.31 8.39 34.61
C ALA A 229 -21.83 8.23 34.85
N GLY A 230 -22.64 8.35 33.81
CA GLY A 230 -24.09 8.14 33.84
C GLY A 230 -24.51 6.71 33.48
N GLY A 231 -23.55 5.81 33.19
CA GLY A 231 -23.81 4.41 32.83
C GLY A 231 -24.15 4.17 31.36
N HIS A 232 -24.14 5.20 30.51
CA HIS A 232 -24.42 5.07 29.07
C HIS A 232 -23.21 4.53 28.32
N GLU A 233 -23.47 3.68 27.33
CA GLU A 233 -22.41 3.12 26.49
C GLU A 233 -21.83 4.17 25.54
N ILE A 234 -20.51 4.30 25.56
CA ILE A 234 -19.76 5.10 24.61
C ILE A 234 -19.51 4.24 23.38
N VAL A 235 -20.15 4.58 22.25
CA VAL A 235 -19.92 3.91 20.97
C VAL A 235 -18.61 4.40 20.36
N PRO A 236 -17.59 3.52 20.17
CA PRO A 236 -16.33 3.93 19.55
C PRO A 236 -16.54 4.47 18.13
N GLN A 237 -15.98 5.63 17.85
CA GLN A 237 -15.92 6.17 16.49
C GLN A 237 -14.71 5.55 15.79
N VAL A 238 -14.97 4.82 14.71
CA VAL A 238 -13.92 4.19 13.90
C VAL A 238 -13.30 5.26 13.01
N GLU A 239 -12.33 5.98 13.56
CA GLU A 239 -11.52 6.95 12.82
C GLU A 239 -10.18 6.34 12.44
N LEU A 240 -9.76 6.56 11.20
CA LEU A 240 -8.45 6.13 10.73
C LEU A 240 -7.39 7.17 11.09
N GLU A 241 -6.23 6.71 11.56
CA GLU A 241 -5.04 7.54 11.66
C GLU A 241 -4.53 7.94 10.27
N ARG A 242 -3.88 9.10 10.17
CA ARG A 242 -3.36 9.60 8.89
C ARG A 242 -2.00 8.99 8.58
N ASN A 243 -1.98 7.70 8.24
CA ASN A 243 -0.80 7.03 7.70
C ASN A 243 -1.09 6.36 6.34
N SER A 244 -0.22 6.66 5.35
CA SER A 244 -0.44 6.29 3.93
C SER A 244 -0.10 4.83 3.60
N LEU A 245 0.54 4.09 4.52
CA LEU A 245 1.12 2.77 4.27
C LEU A 245 0.43 1.62 5.02
N ILE A 246 -0.18 1.88 6.18
CA ILE A 246 -0.91 0.92 7.02
C ILE A 246 -2.21 1.61 7.43
N THR A 247 -3.35 0.89 7.47
CA THR A 247 -4.56 1.47 8.07
C THR A 247 -4.49 1.22 9.56
N GLU A 248 -4.28 2.29 10.31
CA GLU A 248 -4.32 2.26 11.76
C GLU A 248 -5.58 2.94 12.25
N LEU A 249 -6.14 2.44 13.35
CA LEU A 249 -7.27 3.05 14.03
C LEU A 249 -6.74 4.06 15.03
N LYS A 250 -7.41 5.21 15.15
CA LYS A 250 -7.18 6.09 16.28
C LYS A 250 -7.47 5.33 17.58
N PRO A 251 -6.72 5.61 18.67
CA PRO A 251 -7.04 5.06 19.97
C PRO A 251 -8.50 5.35 20.34
N PHE A 252 -9.23 4.33 20.78
CA PHE A 252 -10.58 4.45 21.28
C PHE A 252 -10.74 3.67 22.59
N GLU A 253 -11.69 4.10 23.41
CA GLU A 253 -11.90 3.50 24.72
C GLU A 253 -12.82 2.28 24.66
N PHE A 254 -12.47 1.23 25.39
CA PHE A 254 -13.28 0.04 25.58
C PHE A 254 -13.00 -0.56 26.96
N GLU A 255 -13.87 -1.47 27.40
CA GLU A 255 -13.71 -2.19 28.67
C GLU A 255 -13.40 -3.66 28.37
N LEU A 256 -12.32 -4.16 28.98
CA LEU A 256 -11.89 -5.55 28.90
C LEU A 256 -12.02 -6.20 30.27
N LYS A 257 -12.81 -7.26 30.38
CA LYS A 257 -13.00 -8.02 31.63
C LYS A 257 -12.60 -9.47 31.45
N LEU A 258 -12.01 -10.08 32.48
CA LEU A 258 -11.79 -11.52 32.51
C LEU A 258 -13.13 -12.27 32.54
N ARG A 259 -13.20 -13.41 31.85
CA ARG A 259 -14.42 -14.22 31.78
C ARG A 259 -14.71 -14.96 33.09
N SER A 260 -13.69 -15.48 33.75
CA SER A 260 -13.81 -16.14 35.06
C SER A 260 -12.51 -16.04 35.86
N GLU A 261 -12.61 -16.30 37.15
CA GLU A 261 -11.48 -16.41 38.08
C GLU A 261 -10.47 -17.48 37.61
N ASP A 262 -10.94 -18.60 37.06
CA ASP A 262 -10.05 -19.65 36.53
C ASP A 262 -9.15 -19.12 35.38
N HIS A 263 -9.68 -18.25 34.52
CA HIS A 263 -8.88 -17.62 33.46
C HIS A 263 -7.88 -16.60 34.03
N MET A 264 -8.25 -15.93 35.12
CA MET A 264 -7.33 -15.02 35.83
C MET A 264 -6.15 -15.80 36.40
N GLN A 265 -6.42 -16.94 37.04
CA GLN A 265 -5.38 -17.78 37.63
C GLN A 265 -4.41 -18.32 36.57
N LEU A 266 -4.91 -18.77 35.42
CA LEU A 266 -4.06 -19.21 34.30
C LEU A 266 -3.12 -18.12 33.78
N ILE A 267 -3.58 -16.85 33.76
CA ILE A 267 -2.75 -15.72 33.31
C ILE A 267 -1.69 -15.37 34.34
N ILE A 268 -2.04 -15.40 35.63
CA ILE A 268 -1.10 -15.16 36.74
C ILE A 268 -0.03 -16.26 36.78
N GLU A 269 -0.42 -17.53 36.65
CA GLU A 269 0.51 -18.66 36.60
C GLU A 269 1.46 -18.61 35.40
N ALA A 270 0.99 -18.09 34.26
CA ALA A 270 1.81 -17.89 33.06
C ALA A 270 2.78 -16.72 33.17
N ASN A 271 2.61 -15.81 34.14
CA ASN A 271 3.44 -14.62 34.32
C ASN A 271 3.76 -14.39 35.81
N PRO A 272 4.68 -15.18 36.40
CA PRO A 272 4.94 -15.20 37.84
C PRO A 272 5.54 -13.90 38.41
N ASP A 273 5.99 -12.98 37.55
CA ASP A 273 6.63 -11.71 37.94
C ASP A 273 5.64 -10.54 38.15
N THR A 274 4.33 -10.82 38.31
CA THR A 274 3.27 -9.79 38.36
C THR A 274 2.68 -9.56 39.77
N GLU A 275 3.50 -9.63 40.83
CA GLU A 275 3.16 -9.11 42.18
C GLU A 275 3.57 -7.65 42.37
#